data_AF-A0A151U1C9-F1
#
_entry.id   AF-A0A151U1C9-F1
#
_cell.length_a   1.000
_cell.length_b   1.000
_cell.length_c   1.000
_cell.angle_alpha   90.00
_cell.angle_beta   90.00
_cell.angle_gamma   90.00
#
_symmetry.space_group_name_H-M   'P 1'
#
loop_
_entity.id
_entity.type
_entity.pdbx_description
1 polymer ?
#
loop_
_entity_poly.entity_id
_entity_poly.type
_entity_poly.pdbx_seq_one_letter_code
_entity_poly.pdbx_strand_id
1 'polypeptide(L)'
;MLWGTLRNRNWVLGSSPGALPLRCQAQENPKAVVSGGVSSSVEEQPGLVEKSASEVVHLYRVPFMQDSAAAELLKEAQVKISNQIVEIQTEQCYNIGLGSQLSSEKFSVLKWLLQETFEPENLGTESFLQKKRKQGLVPVIVEVGPRLSFTTAWSTNAVAICQACGLTEVSRLERSRRYLLFTTSELQDHLINEFASMVHDRMTECVYTQMLTSFETSVVPEEIRYIPVMERGRKALEEINLEMGFAFDDQDLEYYTKLFREDIKRNPTNVELFDIAQSNSEHSRHWFFTGKIFIDGQLMSRTLMQIVKSTLQANPNNSVIGFKDNSSAIRGFPVKQLRPVQPGSACPLDVAVHELDILFTAETHNFPCAVAPYPGAETGAGGRIRDTHATGRKL
;
A
#
# COMPACT_ATOMS: atom_id res chain seq x y z
N MET A 1 17.57 8.89 -44.92
CA MET A 1 18.65 8.98 -45.93
C MET A 1 19.46 7.69 -45.88
N LEU A 2 20.49 7.55 -46.72
CA LEU A 2 21.15 6.28 -47.05
C LEU A 2 22.64 6.29 -46.65
N TRP A 3 23.20 5.09 -46.43
CA TRP A 3 24.62 4.76 -46.15
C TRP A 3 25.09 5.05 -44.70
N GLY A 4 26.05 4.29 -44.14
CA GLY A 4 26.77 3.14 -44.72
C GLY A 4 27.59 2.34 -43.69
N THR A 5 27.99 1.12 -44.07
CA THR A 5 28.75 0.18 -43.22
C THR A 5 30.27 0.33 -43.38
N LEU A 6 31.03 0.04 -42.32
CA LEU A 6 32.46 -0.26 -42.39
C LEU A 6 32.84 -1.41 -41.43
N ARG A 7 33.89 -2.17 -41.75
CA ARG A 7 34.21 -3.46 -41.14
C ARG A 7 35.72 -3.76 -41.18
N ASN A 8 36.32 -4.15 -40.06
CA ASN A 8 37.65 -4.78 -39.90
C ASN A 8 37.72 -5.35 -38.46
N ARG A 9 38.27 -6.52 -38.05
CA ARG A 9 39.39 -7.41 -38.49
C ARG A 9 40.79 -6.80 -38.31
N ASN A 10 41.79 -7.40 -37.62
CA ASN A 10 41.93 -8.65 -36.80
C ASN A 10 42.62 -8.29 -35.44
N TRP A 11 43.28 -9.10 -34.58
CA TRP A 11 43.67 -10.54 -34.39
C TRP A 11 44.14 -10.72 -32.90
N VAL A 12 44.53 -11.85 -32.26
CA VAL A 12 44.70 -13.27 -32.64
C VAL A 12 44.31 -14.24 -31.46
N LEU A 13 45.23 -15.00 -30.82
CA LEU A 13 45.02 -15.99 -29.74
C LEU A 13 46.04 -15.82 -28.58
N GLY A 14 45.78 -16.36 -27.37
CA GLY A 14 46.75 -16.37 -26.25
C GLY A 14 46.39 -17.15 -24.95
N SER A 15 46.29 -18.48 -25.03
CA SER A 15 46.56 -19.50 -23.97
C SER A 15 46.37 -19.22 -22.44
N SER A 16 45.49 -20.00 -21.80
CA SER A 16 45.60 -20.50 -20.39
C SER A 16 46.66 -21.64 -20.30
N PRO A 17 47.08 -22.21 -19.13
CA PRO A 17 46.25 -22.54 -17.93
C PRO A 17 46.91 -22.30 -16.54
N GLY A 18 46.15 -22.55 -15.46
CA GLY A 18 46.67 -22.66 -14.09
C GLY A 18 45.57 -22.70 -13.03
N ALA A 19 45.30 -23.86 -12.44
CA ALA A 19 44.26 -24.05 -11.42
C ALA A 19 44.85 -24.43 -10.06
N LEU A 20 44.40 -23.77 -8.98
CA LEU A 20 44.69 -24.14 -7.59
C LEU A 20 43.43 -23.94 -6.73
N PRO A 21 42.89 -24.99 -6.07
CA PRO A 21 41.68 -24.88 -5.27
C PRO A 21 42.01 -24.53 -3.80
N LEU A 22 41.84 -23.26 -3.42
CA LEU A 22 41.92 -22.85 -2.02
C LEU A 22 40.58 -23.06 -1.30
N ARG A 23 40.49 -24.12 -0.49
CA ARG A 23 39.44 -24.31 0.51
C ARG A 23 39.45 -23.12 1.48
N CYS A 24 38.43 -22.27 1.45
CA CYS A 24 38.10 -21.43 2.61
C CYS A 24 37.31 -22.27 3.62
N GLN A 25 37.75 -22.25 4.88
CA GLN A 25 36.98 -22.76 6.01
C GLN A 25 35.92 -21.72 6.38
N ALA A 26 34.69 -22.15 6.65
CA ALA A 26 33.65 -21.25 7.14
C ALA A 26 33.89 -20.91 8.61
N GLN A 27 33.92 -19.62 8.95
CA GLN A 27 33.92 -19.16 10.34
C GLN A 27 33.05 -17.91 10.53
N GLU A 28 32.14 -18.05 11.50
CA GLU A 28 31.45 -17.02 12.29
C GLU A 28 30.72 -15.87 11.57
N ASN A 29 29.39 -16.01 11.50
CA ASN A 29 28.48 -14.90 11.25
C ASN A 29 28.56 -13.85 12.36
N PRO A 30 28.41 -12.54 12.06
CA PRO A 30 28.25 -11.52 13.09
C PRO A 30 26.98 -11.78 13.90
N LYS A 31 27.08 -11.71 15.24
CA LYS A 31 25.94 -11.84 16.15
C LYS A 31 25.12 -10.55 16.15
N ALA A 32 23.81 -10.67 15.92
CA ALA A 32 22.85 -9.66 16.38
C ALA A 32 22.63 -9.81 17.89
N VAL A 33 22.41 -8.70 18.60
CA VAL A 33 22.10 -8.70 20.03
C VAL A 33 20.61 -8.97 20.23
N VAL A 34 20.28 -9.82 21.20
CA VAL A 34 18.89 -10.17 21.54
C VAL A 34 18.53 -9.61 22.91
N SER A 35 17.59 -8.67 22.95
CA SER A 35 16.92 -8.25 24.18
C SER A 35 15.80 -9.23 24.52
N GLY A 36 16.10 -10.28 25.28
CA GLY A 36 15.10 -11.27 25.70
C GLY A 36 14.21 -10.76 26.84
N GLY A 37 12.89 -10.95 26.76
CA GLY A 37 12.03 -10.70 27.93
C GLY A 37 10.52 -10.45 27.79
N VAL A 38 9.78 -11.18 26.95
CA VAL A 38 8.37 -11.55 27.26
C VAL A 38 8.12 -12.97 26.74
N SER A 39 7.53 -13.84 27.55
CA SER A 39 7.14 -15.20 27.15
C SER A 39 5.63 -15.31 26.95
N SER A 40 5.19 -15.53 25.71
CA SER A 40 3.81 -15.92 25.37
C SER A 40 3.74 -17.41 25.07
N SER A 41 3.14 -18.19 25.98
CA SER A 41 3.01 -19.64 25.84
C SER A 41 1.70 -20.04 25.15
N VAL A 42 1.77 -20.43 23.89
CA VAL A 42 0.73 -21.19 23.17
C VAL A 42 1.43 -22.28 22.36
N GLU A 43 0.96 -23.51 22.46
CA GLU A 43 1.51 -24.65 21.70
C GLU A 43 0.84 -24.72 20.32
N GLU A 44 1.63 -24.59 19.25
CA GLU A 44 1.12 -24.68 17.88
C GLU A 44 0.95 -26.16 17.45
N GLN A 45 -0.28 -26.54 17.11
CA GLN A 45 -0.59 -27.79 16.41
C GLN A 45 -0.69 -27.49 14.90
N PRO A 46 0.14 -28.08 14.03
CA PRO A 46 0.23 -27.69 12.63
C PRO A 46 -0.96 -28.23 11.79
N GLY A 47 -1.85 -27.32 11.38
CA GLY A 47 -2.89 -27.60 10.40
C GLY A 47 -2.33 -27.72 8.98
N LEU A 48 -2.48 -28.89 8.36
CA LEU A 48 -1.89 -29.21 7.05
C LEU A 48 -2.60 -28.52 5.87
N VAL A 49 -2.00 -27.45 5.35
CA VAL A 49 -2.12 -27.03 3.95
C VAL A 49 -0.72 -26.72 3.42
N GLU A 50 -0.11 -27.67 2.72
CA GLU A 50 1.18 -27.44 2.04
C GLU A 50 1.00 -26.49 0.85
N LYS A 51 1.12 -25.19 1.09
CA LYS A 51 1.51 -24.25 0.04
C LYS A 51 2.97 -24.52 -0.32
N SER A 52 3.31 -24.41 -1.61
CA SER A 52 4.70 -24.39 -2.06
C SER A 52 5.43 -23.22 -1.39
N ALA A 53 6.47 -23.50 -0.60
CA ALA A 53 7.20 -22.50 0.17
C ALA A 53 7.71 -21.37 -0.75
N SER A 54 7.23 -20.15 -0.53
CA SER A 54 7.56 -19.01 -1.38
C SER A 54 8.99 -18.53 -1.10
N GLU A 55 9.90 -18.79 -2.04
CA GLU A 55 11.28 -18.33 -1.96
C GLU A 55 11.32 -16.80 -2.16
N VAL A 56 12.00 -16.07 -1.25
CA VAL A 56 12.27 -14.64 -1.44
C VAL A 56 13.71 -14.48 -1.95
N VAL A 57 13.83 -13.94 -3.16
CA VAL A 57 15.10 -13.55 -3.77
C VAL A 57 15.33 -12.06 -3.53
N HIS A 58 16.59 -11.65 -3.34
CA HIS A 58 16.96 -10.26 -3.17
C HIS A 58 17.82 -9.76 -4.33
N LEU A 59 17.52 -8.56 -4.82
CA LEU A 59 18.40 -7.77 -5.67
C LEU A 59 18.63 -6.41 -5.01
N TYR A 60 19.82 -5.85 -5.16
CA TYR A 60 20.23 -4.61 -4.50
C TYR A 60 20.59 -3.55 -5.56
N ARG A 61 20.25 -2.28 -5.33
CA ARG A 61 20.73 -1.14 -6.14
C ARG A 61 21.39 -0.08 -5.28
N VAL A 62 22.51 0.46 -5.74
CA VAL A 62 23.25 1.56 -5.11
C VAL A 62 23.27 2.80 -6.04
N PRO A 63 23.22 4.04 -5.52
CA PRO A 63 22.69 4.39 -4.20
C PRO A 63 21.15 4.25 -4.16
N PHE A 64 20.52 4.42 -3.00
CA PHE A 64 19.07 4.64 -2.93
C PHE A 64 18.69 6.13 -3.04
N MET A 65 19.54 7.03 -2.55
CA MET A 65 19.33 8.49 -2.58
C MET A 65 20.55 9.23 -3.10
N GLN A 66 20.34 10.43 -3.64
CA GLN A 66 21.41 11.31 -4.12
C GLN A 66 22.33 11.76 -2.98
N ASP A 67 23.60 12.00 -3.29
CA ASP A 67 24.64 12.40 -2.31
C ASP A 67 24.28 13.64 -1.49
N SER A 68 23.54 14.58 -2.09
CA SER A 68 22.99 15.77 -1.41
C SER A 68 22.02 15.41 -0.28
N ALA A 69 21.06 14.52 -0.56
CA ALA A 69 20.10 14.04 0.42
C ALA A 69 20.77 13.14 1.49
N ALA A 70 21.78 12.35 1.10
CA ALA A 70 22.57 11.57 2.04
C ALA A 70 23.39 12.46 3.01
N ALA A 71 23.97 13.56 2.51
CA ALA A 71 24.68 14.54 3.32
C ALA A 71 23.74 15.35 4.25
N GLU A 72 22.53 15.67 3.79
CA GLU A 72 21.51 16.32 4.61
C GLU A 72 21.01 15.38 5.73
N LEU A 73 20.70 14.11 5.40
CA LEU A 73 20.33 13.09 6.39
C LEU A 73 21.46 12.82 7.40
N LEU A 74 22.72 12.78 6.96
CA LEU A 74 23.88 12.67 7.86
C LEU A 74 23.94 13.84 8.86
N LYS A 75 23.75 15.07 8.37
CA LYS A 75 23.72 16.28 9.21
C LYS A 75 22.54 16.27 10.18
N GLU A 76 21.36 15.82 9.74
CA GLU A 76 20.20 15.65 10.63
C GLU A 76 20.47 14.61 11.72
N ALA A 77 21.02 13.44 11.37
CA ALA A 77 21.35 12.38 12.31
C ALA A 77 22.44 12.81 13.33
N GLN A 78 23.44 13.57 12.89
CA GLN A 78 24.49 14.13 13.76
C GLN A 78 23.94 15.14 14.78
N VAL A 79 22.92 15.92 14.40
CA VAL A 79 22.32 16.97 15.26
C VAL A 79 21.23 16.40 16.18
N LYS A 80 20.41 15.47 15.69
CA LYS A 80 19.22 14.97 16.38
C LYS A 80 19.44 13.68 17.18
N ILE A 81 20.49 12.90 16.85
CA ILE A 81 20.73 11.55 17.41
C ILE A 81 22.13 11.46 18.02
N SER A 82 23.18 11.50 17.18
CA SER A 82 24.55 11.27 17.64
C SER A 82 25.60 11.75 16.64
N ASN A 83 26.52 12.59 17.13
CA ASN A 83 27.74 13.00 16.42
C ASN A 83 28.72 11.85 16.16
N GLN A 84 28.49 10.66 16.72
CA GLN A 84 29.27 9.46 16.43
C GLN A 84 29.06 8.96 15.00
N ILE A 85 27.90 9.27 14.37
CA ILE A 85 27.61 8.92 12.97
C ILE A 85 28.41 9.86 12.07
N VAL A 86 29.40 9.34 11.34
CA VAL A 86 30.32 10.15 10.51
C VAL A 86 30.02 10.08 9.01
N GLU A 87 29.31 9.05 8.57
CA GLU A 87 28.97 8.83 7.16
C GLU A 87 27.74 7.93 7.04
N ILE A 88 26.87 8.21 6.07
CA ILE A 88 25.74 7.37 5.69
C ILE A 88 25.93 6.96 4.23
N GLN A 89 25.85 5.66 3.96
CA GLN A 89 25.72 5.12 2.61
C GLN A 89 24.37 4.41 2.48
N THR A 90 23.78 4.42 1.29
CA THR A 90 22.44 3.85 1.08
C THR A 90 22.42 2.85 -0.07
N GLU A 91 21.59 1.81 0.07
CA GLU A 91 21.21 0.91 -1.01
C GLU A 91 19.70 0.63 -0.92
N GLN A 92 19.12 0.31 -2.06
CA GLN A 92 17.76 -0.17 -2.20
C GLN A 92 17.79 -1.69 -2.25
N CYS A 93 16.87 -2.38 -1.58
CA CYS A 93 16.66 -3.81 -1.77
C CYS A 93 15.29 -4.07 -2.41
N TYR A 94 15.30 -4.84 -3.49
CA TYR A 94 14.14 -5.45 -4.11
C TYR A 94 13.96 -6.82 -3.48
N ASN A 95 12.85 -7.02 -2.78
CA ASN A 95 12.47 -8.28 -2.16
C ASN A 95 11.45 -8.96 -3.11
N ILE A 96 11.80 -10.13 -3.61
CA ILE A 96 11.15 -10.74 -4.78
C ILE A 96 10.57 -12.10 -4.37
N GLY A 97 9.27 -12.14 -4.13
CA GLY A 97 8.55 -13.36 -3.77
C GLY A 97 8.29 -14.19 -5.01
N LEU A 98 8.73 -15.45 -4.99
CA LEU A 98 8.56 -16.40 -6.08
C LEU A 98 7.62 -17.54 -5.68
N GLY A 99 6.67 -17.87 -6.55
CA GLY A 99 5.88 -19.10 -6.43
C GLY A 99 6.62 -20.34 -6.91
N SER A 100 7.65 -20.16 -7.75
CA SER A 100 8.57 -21.20 -8.22
C SER A 100 9.88 -20.57 -8.74
N GLN A 101 10.94 -21.36 -8.84
CA GLN A 101 12.25 -20.85 -9.26
C GLN A 101 12.25 -20.35 -10.72
N LEU A 102 12.92 -19.22 -10.95
CA LEU A 102 13.07 -18.61 -12.27
C LEU A 102 14.15 -19.31 -13.09
N SER A 103 13.91 -19.47 -14.40
CA SER A 103 14.98 -19.86 -15.33
C SER A 103 16.02 -18.74 -15.47
N SER A 104 17.24 -19.08 -15.88
CA SER A 104 18.33 -18.10 -16.11
C SER A 104 17.94 -16.98 -17.08
N GLU A 105 17.09 -17.29 -18.07
CA GLU A 105 16.55 -16.33 -19.04
C GLU A 105 15.56 -15.38 -18.36
N LYS A 106 14.57 -15.92 -17.62
CA LYS A 106 13.59 -15.12 -16.86
C LYS A 106 14.26 -14.26 -15.79
N PHE A 107 15.28 -14.77 -15.10
CA PHE A 107 16.07 -14.01 -14.14
C PHE A 107 16.88 -12.87 -14.81
N SER A 108 17.31 -13.07 -16.06
CA SER A 108 17.94 -12.00 -16.86
C SER A 108 16.95 -10.91 -17.27
N VAL A 109 15.71 -11.28 -17.63
CA VAL A 109 14.61 -10.32 -17.87
C VAL A 109 14.24 -9.56 -16.59
N LEU A 110 14.17 -10.24 -15.44
CA LEU A 110 13.92 -9.61 -14.15
C LEU A 110 15.01 -8.59 -13.78
N LYS A 111 16.28 -8.92 -13.99
CA LYS A 111 17.38 -7.95 -13.85
C LYS A 111 17.24 -6.79 -14.82
N TRP A 112 16.89 -7.05 -16.08
CA TRP A 112 16.68 -6.00 -17.09
C TRP A 112 15.54 -5.04 -16.74
N LEU A 113 14.50 -5.50 -16.04
CA LEU A 113 13.40 -4.67 -15.55
C LEU A 113 13.76 -3.80 -14.32
N LEU A 114 14.76 -4.22 -13.54
CA LEU A 114 15.13 -3.57 -12.26
C LEU A 114 16.45 -2.78 -12.33
N GLN A 115 17.24 -2.97 -13.39
CA GLN A 115 18.40 -2.14 -13.70
C GLN A 115 17.93 -0.85 -14.40
N GLU A 116 18.53 0.29 -14.08
CA GLU A 116 18.22 1.54 -14.78
C GLU A 116 19.00 1.65 -16.11
N THR A 117 18.37 2.23 -17.12
CA THR A 117 18.85 2.23 -18.52
C THR A 117 20.25 2.84 -18.70
N PHE A 118 20.68 3.70 -17.79
CA PHE A 118 21.95 4.43 -17.84
C PHE A 118 22.96 4.02 -16.75
N GLU A 119 22.58 3.14 -15.81
CA GLU A 119 23.43 2.66 -14.71
C GLU A 119 23.24 1.15 -14.43
N PRO A 120 23.35 0.25 -15.44
CA PRO A 120 23.08 -1.18 -15.23
C PRO A 120 24.04 -1.85 -14.24
N GLU A 121 25.28 -1.36 -14.12
CA GLU A 121 26.31 -1.84 -13.18
C GLU A 121 25.95 -1.64 -11.71
N ASN A 122 25.02 -0.73 -11.42
CA ASN A 122 24.59 -0.40 -10.07
C ASN A 122 23.54 -1.38 -9.49
N LEU A 123 23.11 -2.41 -10.24
CA LEU A 123 22.24 -3.49 -9.77
C LEU A 123 23.04 -4.77 -9.48
N GLY A 124 22.92 -5.31 -8.26
CA GLY A 124 23.65 -6.50 -7.78
C GLY A 124 22.74 -7.60 -7.21
N THR A 125 23.26 -8.84 -7.17
CA THR A 125 22.66 -9.96 -6.42
C THR A 125 23.16 -10.07 -4.98
N GLU A 126 24.22 -9.33 -4.65
CA GLU A 126 24.73 -9.17 -3.29
C GLU A 126 24.54 -7.71 -2.85
N SER A 127 24.46 -7.48 -1.54
CA SER A 127 24.44 -6.13 -0.96
C SER A 127 25.79 -5.42 -1.18
N PHE A 128 25.73 -4.20 -1.70
CA PHE A 128 26.88 -3.31 -1.87
C PHE A 128 27.38 -2.75 -0.53
N LEU A 129 26.55 -2.75 0.51
CA LEU A 129 26.90 -2.26 1.84
C LEU A 129 27.55 -3.33 2.73
N GLN A 130 27.10 -4.58 2.65
CA GLN A 130 27.41 -5.65 3.62
C GLN A 130 28.91 -5.95 3.77
N LYS A 131 29.68 -5.84 2.68
CA LYS A 131 31.13 -6.09 2.64
C LYS A 131 31.99 -4.85 2.94
N LYS A 132 31.40 -3.66 3.12
CA LYS A 132 32.16 -2.43 3.38
C LYS A 132 32.63 -2.38 4.84
N ARG A 133 33.91 -2.02 5.01
CA ARG A 133 34.59 -1.77 6.29
C ARG A 133 35.53 -0.58 6.10
N LYS A 134 35.69 0.25 7.14
CA LYS A 134 36.68 1.32 7.21
C LYS A 134 37.45 1.18 8.51
N GLN A 135 38.76 1.42 8.50
CA GLN A 135 39.57 1.31 9.73
C GLN A 135 39.11 2.34 10.77
N GLY A 136 38.95 1.90 12.02
CA GLY A 136 38.51 2.75 13.12
C GLY A 136 37.02 3.11 13.15
N LEU A 137 36.18 2.54 12.26
CA LEU A 137 34.74 2.82 12.22
C LEU A 137 33.91 1.54 12.32
N VAL A 138 32.87 1.57 13.16
CA VAL A 138 31.89 0.50 13.32
C VAL A 138 30.78 0.66 12.28
N PRO A 139 30.41 -0.39 11.51
CA PRO A 139 29.33 -0.35 10.55
C PRO A 139 28.02 -0.86 11.15
N VAL A 140 26.96 -0.04 11.11
CA VAL A 140 25.59 -0.42 11.50
C VAL A 140 24.67 -0.33 10.28
N ILE A 141 23.87 -1.37 10.01
CA ILE A 141 22.88 -1.34 8.91
C ILE A 141 21.49 -1.25 9.52
N VAL A 142 20.72 -0.24 9.10
CA VAL A 142 19.29 -0.10 9.38
C VAL A 142 18.52 -0.36 8.09
N GLU A 143 17.58 -1.30 8.11
CA GLU A 143 16.68 -1.58 6.99
C GLU A 143 15.24 -1.23 7.36
N VAL A 144 14.54 -0.53 6.46
CA VAL A 144 13.13 -0.17 6.62
C VAL A 144 12.36 -0.47 5.33
N GLY A 145 11.12 -0.90 5.46
CA GLY A 145 10.26 -1.23 4.31
C GLY A 145 8.78 -1.25 4.66
N PRO A 146 7.90 -1.48 3.67
CA PRO A 146 6.46 -1.55 3.86
C PRO A 146 6.06 -2.62 4.88
N ARG A 147 5.00 -2.37 5.64
CA ARG A 147 4.42 -3.39 6.53
C ARG A 147 3.87 -4.54 5.70
N LEU A 148 4.41 -5.75 5.91
CA LEU A 148 4.12 -6.95 5.10
C LEU A 148 2.62 -7.31 5.00
N SER A 149 1.81 -6.86 5.99
CA SER A 149 0.37 -7.07 6.07
C SER A 149 -0.47 -6.40 4.97
N PHE A 150 0.12 -5.49 4.17
CA PHE A 150 -0.52 -4.97 2.96
C PHE A 150 0.47 -4.93 1.80
N THR A 151 -0.01 -4.99 0.56
CA THR A 151 0.79 -4.89 -0.67
C THR A 151 0.86 -3.43 -1.14
N THR A 152 2.04 -2.90 -1.44
CA THR A 152 2.16 -1.51 -1.91
C THR A 152 1.62 -1.34 -3.34
N ALA A 153 1.18 -0.11 -3.67
CA ALA A 153 0.85 0.26 -5.05
C ALA A 153 2.06 0.10 -5.99
N TRP A 154 3.29 0.23 -5.47
CA TRP A 154 4.51 -0.06 -6.23
C TRP A 154 4.60 -1.56 -6.57
N SER A 155 4.41 -2.45 -5.58
CA SER A 155 4.38 -3.91 -5.79
C SER A 155 3.30 -4.33 -6.78
N THR A 156 2.07 -3.81 -6.66
CA THR A 156 0.99 -4.16 -7.59
C THR A 156 1.35 -3.82 -9.04
N ASN A 157 1.90 -2.64 -9.29
CA ASN A 157 2.33 -2.24 -10.63
C ASN A 157 3.54 -3.04 -11.12
N ALA A 158 4.52 -3.30 -10.26
CA ALA A 158 5.74 -4.01 -10.65
C ALA A 158 5.49 -5.51 -10.89
N VAL A 159 4.59 -6.16 -10.14
CA VAL A 159 4.10 -7.51 -10.42
C VAL A 159 3.32 -7.55 -11.73
N ALA A 160 2.48 -6.56 -12.02
CA ALA A 160 1.79 -6.48 -13.31
C ALA A 160 2.76 -6.33 -14.50
N ILE A 161 3.84 -5.55 -14.35
CA ILE A 161 4.94 -5.47 -15.34
C ILE A 161 5.64 -6.83 -15.48
N CYS A 162 5.97 -7.49 -14.37
CA CYS A 162 6.57 -8.84 -14.40
C CYS A 162 5.68 -9.83 -15.18
N GLN A 163 4.38 -9.87 -14.89
CA GLN A 163 3.42 -10.72 -15.59
C GLN A 163 3.33 -10.38 -17.10
N ALA A 164 3.29 -9.10 -17.46
CA ALA A 164 3.30 -8.66 -18.86
C ALA A 164 4.60 -9.05 -19.61
N CYS A 165 5.72 -9.16 -18.90
CA CYS A 165 6.99 -9.67 -19.41
C CYS A 165 7.15 -11.21 -19.29
N GLY A 166 6.09 -11.95 -18.93
CA GLY A 166 6.09 -13.41 -18.83
C GLY A 166 6.74 -13.98 -17.56
N LEU A 167 7.08 -13.14 -16.58
CA LEU A 167 7.60 -13.53 -15.26
C LEU A 167 6.46 -13.88 -14.29
N THR A 168 5.61 -14.81 -14.70
CA THR A 168 4.42 -15.28 -13.98
C THR A 168 4.71 -15.88 -12.60
N GLU A 169 5.96 -16.28 -12.35
CA GLU A 169 6.43 -16.83 -11.08
C GLU A 169 6.58 -15.76 -9.98
N VAL A 170 6.67 -14.46 -10.33
CA VAL A 170 6.79 -13.36 -9.37
C VAL A 170 5.43 -13.10 -8.74
N SER A 171 5.24 -13.55 -7.49
CA SER A 171 3.99 -13.40 -6.74
C SER A 171 3.89 -12.06 -6.01
N ARG A 172 5.02 -11.51 -5.56
CA ARG A 172 5.12 -10.20 -4.89
C ARG A 172 6.48 -9.55 -5.15
N LEU A 173 6.53 -8.23 -5.23
CA LEU A 173 7.78 -7.48 -5.42
C LEU A 173 7.74 -6.21 -4.58
N GLU A 174 8.48 -6.16 -3.46
CA GLU A 174 8.48 -4.99 -2.56
C GLU A 174 9.87 -4.35 -2.47
N ARG A 175 9.89 -3.04 -2.19
CA ARG A 175 11.11 -2.25 -2.01
C ARG A 175 11.35 -1.91 -0.55
N SER A 176 12.52 -2.27 -0.01
CA SER A 176 13.06 -1.74 1.24
C SER A 176 14.25 -0.80 1.00
N ARG A 177 14.54 0.05 1.99
CA ARG A 177 15.65 1.01 2.02
C ARG A 177 16.64 0.60 3.10
N ARG A 178 17.93 0.56 2.77
CA ARG A 178 19.01 0.12 3.65
C ARG A 178 20.03 1.23 3.81
N TYR A 179 20.31 1.57 5.07
CA TYR A 179 21.20 2.66 5.47
C TYR A 179 22.38 2.07 6.24
N LEU A 180 23.58 2.13 5.66
CA LEU A 180 24.83 1.81 6.35
C LEU A 180 25.36 3.09 7.01
N LEU A 181 25.29 3.12 8.34
CA LEU A 181 25.91 4.12 9.18
C LEU A 181 27.35 3.67 9.48
N PHE A 182 28.33 4.53 9.23
CA PHE A 182 29.65 4.38 9.83
C PHE A 182 29.74 5.24 11.08
N THR A 183 30.20 4.65 12.18
CA THR A 183 30.22 5.29 13.49
C THR A 183 31.59 5.20 14.15
N THR A 184 31.98 6.20 14.95
CA THR A 184 33.26 6.21 15.70
C THR A 184 33.33 5.18 16.82
N SER A 185 32.17 4.69 17.26
CA SER A 185 31.96 3.77 18.37
C SER A 185 30.65 3.01 18.15
N GLU A 186 30.44 1.93 18.91
CA GLU A 186 29.20 1.15 18.88
C GLU A 186 28.00 2.00 19.30
N LEU A 187 26.98 2.09 18.44
CA LEU A 187 25.73 2.79 18.77
C LEU A 187 24.89 1.94 19.72
N GLN A 188 24.27 2.60 20.70
CA GLN A 188 23.28 1.99 21.57
C GLN A 188 21.95 1.81 20.82
N ASP A 189 21.23 0.72 21.09
CA ASP A 189 20.00 0.33 20.37
C ASP A 189 18.94 1.45 20.30
N HIS A 190 18.84 2.30 21.32
CA HIS A 190 17.88 3.43 21.31
C HIS A 190 18.22 4.46 20.22
N LEU A 191 19.50 4.79 20.00
CA LEU A 191 19.95 5.67 18.92
C LEU A 191 19.70 5.06 17.54
N ILE A 192 19.78 3.73 17.42
CA ILE A 192 19.45 3.00 16.19
C ILE A 192 17.94 3.09 15.91
N ASN A 193 17.11 2.97 16.94
CA ASN A 193 15.66 3.14 16.84
C ASN A 193 15.24 4.60 16.57
N GLU A 194 15.95 5.60 17.12
CA GLU A 194 15.77 7.01 16.77
C GLU A 194 16.14 7.28 15.31
N PHE A 195 17.25 6.73 14.82
CA PHE A 195 17.60 6.81 13.39
C PHE A 195 16.55 6.15 12.51
N ALA A 196 16.12 4.93 12.85
CA ALA A 196 15.07 4.25 12.12
C ALA A 196 13.78 5.10 12.06
N SER A 197 13.39 5.70 13.19
CA SER A 197 12.20 6.57 13.30
C SER A 197 12.30 7.87 12.49
N MET A 198 13.49 8.27 12.05
CA MET A 198 13.70 9.40 11.15
C MET A 198 13.55 9.02 9.67
N VAL A 199 13.74 7.74 9.30
CA VAL A 199 13.84 7.29 7.91
C VAL A 199 12.69 6.39 7.43
N HIS A 200 11.65 6.18 8.24
CA HIS A 200 10.42 5.48 7.83
C HIS A 200 9.15 6.18 8.33
N ASP A 201 8.06 6.05 7.56
CA ASP A 201 6.73 6.39 8.06
C ASP A 201 6.21 5.26 8.95
N ARG A 202 6.12 5.51 10.26
CA ARG A 202 5.56 4.54 11.23
C ARG A 202 4.17 4.00 10.87
N MET A 203 3.37 4.72 10.08
CA MET A 203 2.01 4.30 9.72
C MET A 203 2.01 3.23 8.63
N THR A 204 2.85 3.38 7.60
CA THR A 204 2.89 2.48 6.42
C THR A 204 4.08 1.51 6.41
N GLU A 205 5.14 1.80 7.17
CA GLU A 205 6.41 1.09 7.13
C GLU A 205 6.82 0.55 8.51
N CYS A 206 7.85 -0.29 8.52
CA CYS A 206 8.50 -0.80 9.73
C CYS A 206 10.00 -1.09 9.49
N VAL A 207 10.72 -1.32 10.59
CA VAL A 207 12.12 -1.77 10.57
C VAL A 207 12.19 -3.27 10.30
N TYR A 208 13.06 -3.70 9.40
CA TYR A 208 13.36 -5.12 9.18
C TYR A 208 14.57 -5.50 10.04
N THR A 209 14.35 -6.31 11.07
CA THR A 209 15.41 -6.79 11.99
C THR A 209 16.30 -7.87 11.38
N GLN A 210 15.84 -8.51 10.31
CA GLN A 210 16.54 -9.56 9.56
C GLN A 210 16.18 -9.48 8.07
N MET A 211 16.97 -10.15 7.22
CA MET A 211 16.67 -10.30 5.80
C MET A 211 15.32 -11.01 5.61
N LEU A 212 14.48 -10.49 4.71
CA LEU A 212 13.10 -10.95 4.53
C LEU A 212 13.04 -12.31 3.82
N THR A 213 12.81 -13.40 4.56
CA THR A 213 12.77 -14.76 4.00
C THR A 213 11.42 -15.21 3.45
N SER A 214 10.32 -14.52 3.80
CA SER A 214 8.97 -14.80 3.30
C SER A 214 8.12 -13.53 3.27
N PHE A 215 7.13 -13.48 2.39
CA PHE A 215 6.06 -12.47 2.38
C PHE A 215 4.79 -12.91 3.11
N GLU A 216 4.72 -14.16 3.56
CA GLU A 216 3.60 -14.63 4.38
C GLU A 216 3.63 -13.95 5.75
N THR A 217 2.44 -13.62 6.26
CA THR A 217 2.26 -13.11 7.61
C THR A 217 1.45 -14.13 8.41
N SER A 218 1.63 -14.16 9.73
CA SER A 218 0.90 -15.05 10.65
C SER A 218 -0.60 -14.68 10.82
N VAL A 219 -1.14 -13.81 9.96
CA VAL A 219 -2.55 -13.41 9.97
C VAL A 219 -3.40 -14.51 9.33
N VAL A 220 -3.86 -15.44 10.15
CA VAL A 220 -4.93 -16.39 9.79
C VAL A 220 -6.24 -15.60 9.68
N PRO A 221 -7.02 -15.73 8.58
CA PRO A 221 -8.34 -15.12 8.49
C PRO A 221 -9.26 -15.60 9.60
N GLU A 222 -9.96 -14.68 10.26
CA GLU A 222 -10.85 -15.01 11.37
C GLU A 222 -12.14 -15.70 10.90
N GLU A 223 -12.62 -16.67 11.67
CA GLU A 223 -13.90 -17.34 11.38
C GLU A 223 -15.11 -16.42 11.63
N ILE A 224 -16.17 -16.63 10.86
CA ILE A 224 -17.43 -15.89 11.01
C ILE A 224 -18.11 -16.31 12.32
N ARG A 225 -18.23 -15.38 13.27
CA ARG A 225 -18.87 -15.61 14.57
C ARG A 225 -20.35 -15.28 14.51
N TYR A 226 -21.21 -16.13 15.07
CA TYR A 226 -22.62 -15.82 15.31
C TYR A 226 -22.78 -15.18 16.70
N ILE A 227 -23.43 -14.02 16.76
CA ILE A 227 -23.65 -13.27 18.00
C ILE A 227 -24.99 -13.71 18.62
N PRO A 228 -25.01 -14.23 19.87
CA PRO A 228 -26.17 -14.88 20.48
C PRO A 228 -27.28 -13.90 20.97
N VAL A 229 -27.84 -13.12 20.04
CA VAL A 229 -28.90 -12.12 20.30
C VAL A 229 -30.25 -12.79 20.59
N MET A 230 -30.52 -13.98 20.03
CA MET A 230 -31.73 -14.75 20.34
C MET A 230 -31.76 -15.14 21.82
N GLU A 231 -30.66 -15.70 22.32
CA GLU A 231 -30.51 -16.29 23.64
C GLU A 231 -30.17 -15.26 24.73
N ARG A 232 -29.27 -14.32 24.43
CA ARG A 232 -28.74 -13.34 25.40
C ARG A 232 -29.29 -11.92 25.20
N GLY A 233 -30.07 -11.69 24.14
CA GLY A 233 -30.72 -10.41 23.86
C GLY A 233 -29.74 -9.27 23.61
N ARG A 234 -30.17 -8.06 23.97
CA ARG A 234 -29.44 -6.80 23.81
C ARG A 234 -28.01 -6.82 24.35
N LYS A 235 -27.76 -7.56 25.44
CA LYS A 235 -26.42 -7.69 26.03
C LYS A 235 -25.38 -8.29 25.06
N ALA A 236 -25.78 -9.18 24.16
CA ALA A 236 -24.86 -9.70 23.15
C ALA A 236 -24.49 -8.66 22.09
N LEU A 237 -25.38 -7.69 21.80
CA LEU A 237 -25.07 -6.54 20.94
C LEU A 237 -24.21 -5.50 21.66
N GLU A 238 -24.46 -5.25 22.95
CA GLU A 238 -23.64 -4.34 23.78
C GLU A 238 -22.18 -4.80 23.89
N GLU A 239 -21.95 -6.11 24.06
CA GLU A 239 -20.60 -6.69 24.13
C GLU A 239 -19.84 -6.58 22.78
N ILE A 240 -20.46 -6.96 21.66
CA ILE A 240 -19.80 -6.91 20.33
C ILE A 240 -19.64 -5.46 19.80
N ASN A 241 -20.55 -4.54 20.18
CA ASN A 241 -20.43 -3.10 19.90
C ASN A 241 -19.14 -2.52 20.52
N LEU A 242 -18.80 -2.97 21.74
CA LEU A 242 -17.57 -2.59 22.41
C LEU A 242 -16.33 -3.33 21.88
N GLU A 243 -16.45 -4.63 21.55
CA GLU A 243 -15.34 -5.44 21.00
C GLU A 243 -14.90 -4.95 19.61
N MET A 244 -15.84 -4.64 18.72
CA MET A 244 -15.56 -4.27 17.32
C MET A 244 -15.70 -2.77 17.04
N GLY A 245 -16.11 -1.95 18.02
CA GLY A 245 -16.19 -0.51 17.90
C GLY A 245 -17.28 0.00 16.95
N PHE A 246 -18.45 -0.66 16.91
CA PHE A 246 -19.56 -0.31 15.99
C PHE A 246 -20.17 1.08 16.26
N ALA A 247 -19.99 1.60 17.48
CA ALA A 247 -20.53 2.89 17.94
C ALA A 247 -22.06 3.00 17.90
N PHE A 248 -22.78 1.88 18.03
CA PHE A 248 -24.24 1.85 18.18
C PHE A 248 -24.68 2.56 19.46
N ASP A 249 -25.76 3.36 19.37
CA ASP A 249 -26.40 4.02 20.52
C ASP A 249 -27.52 3.17 21.19
N ASP A 250 -28.19 3.73 22.20
CA ASP A 250 -29.27 3.06 22.91
C ASP A 250 -30.48 2.68 22.02
N GLN A 251 -30.72 3.42 20.93
CA GLN A 251 -31.81 3.20 19.98
C GLN A 251 -31.41 2.17 18.92
N ASP A 252 -30.18 2.23 18.42
CA ASP A 252 -29.58 1.20 17.56
C ASP A 252 -29.63 -0.17 18.26
N LEU A 253 -29.11 -0.25 19.49
CA LEU A 253 -29.06 -1.49 20.26
C LEU A 253 -30.44 -2.08 20.49
N GLU A 254 -31.44 -1.24 20.77
CA GLU A 254 -32.83 -1.68 20.93
C GLU A 254 -33.45 -2.14 19.60
N TYR A 255 -33.27 -1.35 18.54
CA TYR A 255 -33.81 -1.65 17.21
C TYR A 255 -33.22 -2.93 16.61
N TYR A 256 -31.89 -3.11 16.66
CA TYR A 256 -31.25 -4.33 16.16
C TYR A 256 -31.55 -5.54 17.05
N THR A 257 -31.67 -5.38 18.37
CA THR A 257 -32.17 -6.46 19.25
C THR A 257 -33.55 -6.92 18.81
N LYS A 258 -34.45 -5.97 18.53
CA LYS A 258 -35.80 -6.28 18.06
C LYS A 258 -35.78 -6.96 16.70
N LEU A 259 -35.09 -6.36 15.73
CA LEU A 259 -34.98 -6.84 14.35
C LEU A 259 -34.52 -8.32 14.29
N PHE A 260 -33.46 -8.67 15.01
CA PHE A 260 -32.94 -10.04 14.99
C PHE A 260 -33.81 -11.04 15.76
N ARG A 261 -34.52 -10.62 16.81
CA ARG A 261 -35.34 -11.52 17.67
C ARG A 261 -36.78 -11.68 17.21
N GLU A 262 -37.43 -10.61 16.74
CA GLU A 262 -38.86 -10.59 16.39
C GLU A 262 -39.10 -10.73 14.89
N ASP A 263 -38.30 -10.09 14.04
CA ASP A 263 -38.54 -10.06 12.59
C ASP A 263 -37.75 -11.16 11.84
N ILE A 264 -36.42 -11.16 11.98
CA ILE A 264 -35.51 -12.10 11.26
C ILE A 264 -35.41 -13.45 12.00
N LYS A 265 -35.57 -13.45 13.34
CA LYS A 265 -35.63 -14.64 14.21
C LYS A 265 -34.39 -15.55 14.16
N ARG A 266 -33.21 -14.95 14.06
CA ARG A 266 -31.91 -15.66 14.17
C ARG A 266 -30.83 -14.76 14.75
N ASN A 267 -29.73 -15.39 15.14
CA ASN A 267 -28.50 -14.71 15.48
C ASN A 267 -27.88 -14.05 14.23
N PRO A 268 -27.47 -12.76 14.32
CA PRO A 268 -26.61 -12.15 13.30
C PRO A 268 -25.19 -12.71 13.37
N THR A 269 -24.47 -12.57 12.26
CA THR A 269 -23.01 -12.74 12.23
C THR A 269 -22.30 -11.43 12.60
N ASN A 270 -21.04 -11.52 13.04
CA ASN A 270 -20.15 -10.36 13.21
C ASN A 270 -20.03 -9.52 11.92
N VAL A 271 -19.98 -10.17 10.76
CA VAL A 271 -19.94 -9.51 9.44
C VAL A 271 -21.20 -8.68 9.17
N GLU A 272 -22.39 -9.21 9.45
CA GLU A 272 -23.65 -8.48 9.27
C GLU A 272 -23.77 -7.26 10.19
N LEU A 273 -23.32 -7.37 11.45
CA LEU A 273 -23.30 -6.22 12.36
C LEU A 273 -22.29 -5.15 11.93
N PHE A 274 -21.14 -5.56 11.38
CA PHE A 274 -20.15 -4.62 10.84
C PHE A 274 -20.71 -3.85 9.63
N ASP A 275 -21.38 -4.52 8.69
CA ASP A 275 -22.05 -3.86 7.56
C ASP A 275 -23.16 -2.90 8.03
N ILE A 276 -24.00 -3.33 8.98
CA ILE A 276 -25.03 -2.48 9.58
C ILE A 276 -24.43 -1.21 10.21
N ALA A 277 -23.30 -1.33 10.92
CA ALA A 277 -22.60 -0.19 11.51
C ALA A 277 -22.05 0.79 10.46
N GLN A 278 -21.37 0.29 9.42
CA GLN A 278 -20.85 1.16 8.35
C GLN A 278 -21.99 1.83 7.56
N SER A 279 -23.04 1.08 7.24
CA SER A 279 -24.18 1.54 6.44
C SER A 279 -25.09 2.56 7.16
N ASN A 280 -25.21 2.48 8.50
CA ASN A 280 -26.03 3.42 9.29
C ASN A 280 -25.21 4.53 9.97
N SER A 281 -23.88 4.55 9.84
CA SER A 281 -23.03 5.65 10.33
C SER A 281 -23.46 7.02 9.77
N GLU A 282 -23.19 8.11 10.51
CA GLU A 282 -23.46 9.49 10.05
C GLU A 282 -22.80 9.80 8.70
N HIS A 283 -21.61 9.24 8.46
CA HIS A 283 -20.89 9.41 7.19
C HIS A 283 -21.66 8.82 6.01
N SER A 284 -22.25 7.64 6.17
CA SER A 284 -23.00 6.96 5.10
C SER A 284 -24.45 7.43 4.99
N ARG A 285 -25.06 7.84 6.11
CA ARG A 285 -26.52 8.07 6.20
C ARG A 285 -26.94 9.52 6.33
N HIS A 286 -26.05 10.42 6.75
CA HIS A 286 -26.29 11.85 6.92
C HIS A 286 -27.52 12.16 7.78
N TRP A 287 -27.62 11.56 8.97
CA TRP A 287 -28.69 11.81 9.92
C TRP A 287 -28.73 13.28 10.35
N PHE A 288 -27.59 13.97 10.47
CA PHE A 288 -27.59 15.40 10.80
C PHE A 288 -28.27 16.25 9.70
N PHE A 289 -28.04 15.94 8.43
CA PHE A 289 -28.66 16.66 7.30
C PHE A 289 -30.15 16.30 7.10
N THR A 290 -30.57 15.11 7.54
CA THR A 290 -31.94 14.60 7.38
C THR A 290 -32.79 14.68 8.65
N GLY A 291 -32.19 15.02 9.79
CA GLY A 291 -32.83 15.12 11.09
C GLY A 291 -33.71 16.36 11.28
N LYS A 292 -34.53 16.31 12.33
CA LYS A 292 -35.36 17.44 12.79
C LYS A 292 -34.51 18.37 13.65
N ILE A 293 -34.40 19.64 13.24
CA ILE A 293 -33.61 20.65 13.94
C ILE A 293 -34.55 21.52 14.78
N PHE A 294 -34.15 21.78 16.03
CA PHE A 294 -34.75 22.80 16.88
C PHE A 294 -33.79 23.98 17.00
N ILE A 295 -34.29 25.20 16.83
CA ILE A 295 -33.54 26.45 17.06
C ILE A 295 -34.34 27.26 18.08
N ASP A 296 -33.70 27.68 19.17
CA ASP A 296 -34.32 28.42 20.29
C ASP A 296 -35.63 27.78 20.81
N GLY A 297 -35.64 26.44 20.87
CA GLY A 297 -36.79 25.63 21.28
C GLY A 297 -37.87 25.41 20.21
N GLN A 298 -37.78 26.06 19.05
CA GLN A 298 -38.75 25.93 17.96
C GLN A 298 -38.32 24.86 16.94
N LEU A 299 -39.23 23.94 16.60
CA LEU A 299 -39.00 22.95 15.54
C LEU A 299 -38.99 23.61 14.16
N MET A 300 -37.91 23.44 13.42
CA MET A 300 -37.79 23.95 12.05
C MET A 300 -38.65 23.16 11.06
N SER A 301 -39.29 23.87 10.12
CA SER A 301 -40.23 23.29 9.15
C SER A 301 -39.57 22.53 7.99
N ARG A 302 -38.23 22.56 7.90
CA ARG A 302 -37.43 21.85 6.90
C ARG A 302 -36.13 21.33 7.51
N THR A 303 -35.65 20.19 7.01
CA THR A 303 -34.31 19.66 7.30
C THR A 303 -33.25 20.35 6.40
N LEU A 304 -31.96 20.24 6.72
CA LEU A 304 -30.90 20.83 5.89
C LEU A 304 -30.93 20.28 4.46
N MET A 305 -31.10 18.97 4.31
CA MET A 305 -31.24 18.31 3.01
C MET A 305 -32.48 18.80 2.23
N GLN A 306 -33.58 19.13 2.90
CA GLN A 306 -34.76 19.74 2.26
C GLN A 306 -34.51 21.19 1.85
N ILE A 307 -33.76 21.97 2.62
CA ILE A 307 -33.34 23.33 2.25
C ILE A 307 -32.47 23.26 0.98
N VAL A 308 -31.44 22.40 0.96
CA VAL A 308 -30.58 22.19 -0.21
C VAL A 308 -31.38 21.75 -1.44
N LYS A 309 -32.25 20.73 -1.30
CA LYS A 309 -33.11 20.25 -2.41
C LYS A 309 -34.12 21.29 -2.91
N SER A 310 -34.53 22.24 -2.07
CA SER A 310 -35.47 23.28 -2.47
C SER A 310 -34.91 24.27 -3.49
N THR A 311 -33.58 24.37 -3.64
CA THR A 311 -32.93 25.18 -4.69
C THR A 311 -33.25 24.63 -6.10
N LEU A 312 -33.11 23.32 -6.29
CA LEU A 312 -33.45 22.61 -7.53
C LEU A 312 -34.96 22.62 -7.82
N GLN A 313 -35.80 22.62 -6.77
CA GLN A 313 -37.25 22.76 -6.92
C GLN A 313 -37.66 24.18 -7.35
N ALA A 314 -36.99 25.21 -6.81
CA ALA A 314 -37.24 26.60 -7.15
C ALA A 314 -36.73 26.97 -8.56
N ASN A 315 -35.63 26.35 -9.01
CA ASN A 315 -35.13 26.49 -10.38
C ASN A 315 -34.45 25.21 -10.89
N PRO A 316 -35.16 24.33 -11.62
CA PRO A 316 -34.57 23.13 -12.21
C PRO A 316 -33.61 23.44 -13.38
N ASN A 317 -33.76 24.61 -14.02
CA ASN A 317 -32.93 25.15 -15.10
C ASN A 317 -32.46 24.09 -16.14
N ASN A 318 -31.14 23.85 -16.20
CA ASN A 318 -30.46 22.91 -17.08
C ASN A 318 -29.99 21.64 -16.36
N SER A 319 -30.46 21.37 -15.14
CA SER A 319 -30.09 20.16 -14.40
C SER A 319 -30.63 18.89 -15.09
N VAL A 320 -29.76 17.89 -15.23
CA VAL A 320 -30.08 16.54 -15.78
C VAL A 320 -30.01 15.50 -14.66
N ILE A 321 -29.00 15.60 -13.79
CA ILE A 321 -28.80 14.75 -12.61
C ILE A 321 -28.61 15.60 -11.36
N GLY A 322 -29.37 15.29 -10.31
CA GLY A 322 -29.23 15.88 -8.97
C GLY A 322 -29.92 15.01 -7.93
N PHE A 323 -29.24 14.74 -6.81
CA PHE A 323 -29.73 13.97 -5.66
C PHE A 323 -30.27 12.55 -5.96
N LYS A 324 -29.79 11.89 -7.03
CA LYS A 324 -30.25 10.57 -7.49
C LYS A 324 -29.13 9.67 -8.05
N ASP A 325 -27.88 10.06 -7.85
CA ASP A 325 -26.66 9.45 -8.40
C ASP A 325 -25.44 9.96 -7.59
N ASN A 326 -24.25 9.39 -7.80
CA ASN A 326 -23.01 9.76 -7.11
C ASN A 326 -22.44 11.13 -7.55
N SER A 327 -23.02 11.76 -8.57
CA SER A 327 -22.63 13.07 -9.07
C SER A 327 -23.86 13.86 -9.53
N SER A 328 -23.70 15.17 -9.66
CA SER A 328 -24.68 16.02 -10.35
C SER A 328 -24.26 16.26 -11.80
N ALA A 329 -25.20 16.59 -12.68
CA ALA A 329 -24.90 16.91 -14.07
C ALA A 329 -25.87 17.97 -14.61
N ILE A 330 -25.34 18.90 -15.39
CA ILE A 330 -26.13 19.87 -16.17
C ILE A 330 -26.00 19.58 -17.66
N ARG A 331 -27.02 19.99 -18.43
CA ARG A 331 -27.02 19.87 -19.89
C ARG A 331 -25.83 20.63 -20.47
N GLY A 332 -25.02 19.92 -21.24
CA GLY A 332 -23.87 20.49 -21.95
C GLY A 332 -24.20 20.89 -23.38
N PHE A 333 -23.35 20.48 -24.32
CA PHE A 333 -23.39 20.91 -25.72
C PHE A 333 -22.72 19.90 -26.66
N PRO A 334 -22.92 19.99 -28.00
CA PRO A 334 -22.28 19.11 -28.96
C PRO A 334 -20.77 19.36 -29.04
N VAL A 335 -19.99 18.30 -28.84
CA VAL A 335 -18.52 18.29 -28.92
C VAL A 335 -18.06 17.28 -29.95
N LYS A 336 -17.07 17.68 -30.76
CA LYS A 336 -16.33 16.77 -31.65
C LYS A 336 -15.31 15.98 -30.83
N GLN A 337 -15.49 14.66 -30.73
CA GLN A 337 -14.53 13.76 -30.08
C GLN A 337 -13.91 12.82 -31.10
N LEU A 338 -12.61 12.58 -30.97
CA LEU A 338 -11.96 11.40 -31.55
C LEU A 338 -12.32 10.18 -30.70
N ARG A 339 -12.88 9.14 -31.32
CA ARG A 339 -13.18 7.85 -30.66
C ARG A 339 -12.71 6.68 -31.53
N PRO A 340 -12.27 5.55 -30.92
CA PRO A 340 -11.98 4.34 -31.68
C PRO A 340 -13.25 3.82 -32.35
N VAL A 341 -13.17 3.50 -33.65
CA VAL A 341 -14.30 2.95 -34.43
C VAL A 341 -14.79 1.62 -33.84
N GLN A 342 -13.90 0.85 -33.22
CA GLN A 342 -14.22 -0.36 -32.46
C GLN A 342 -13.45 -0.35 -31.11
N PRO A 343 -14.10 0.04 -30.00
CA PRO A 343 -13.48 -0.04 -28.67
C PRO A 343 -12.99 -1.46 -28.36
N GLY A 344 -11.79 -1.55 -27.77
CA GLY A 344 -11.16 -2.83 -27.41
C GLY A 344 -10.36 -3.52 -28.53
N SER A 345 -10.32 -2.99 -29.76
CA SER A 345 -9.45 -3.48 -30.84
C SER A 345 -8.53 -2.40 -31.40
N ALA A 346 -7.45 -2.81 -32.08
CA ALA A 346 -6.58 -1.90 -32.82
C ALA A 346 -7.31 -1.41 -34.08
N CYS A 347 -7.87 -0.20 -34.02
CA CYS A 347 -8.68 0.40 -35.07
C CYS A 347 -8.36 1.90 -35.27
N PRO A 348 -8.80 2.52 -36.38
CA PRO A 348 -8.73 3.96 -36.55
C PRO A 348 -9.54 4.72 -35.49
N LEU A 349 -9.12 5.97 -35.23
CA LEU A 349 -9.96 6.96 -34.55
C LEU A 349 -10.78 7.73 -35.60
N ASP A 350 -12.06 7.97 -35.33
CA ASP A 350 -12.93 8.82 -36.15
C ASP A 350 -13.53 9.98 -35.32
N VAL A 351 -13.95 11.05 -36.00
CA VAL A 351 -14.45 12.30 -35.39
C VAL A 351 -15.98 12.29 -35.32
N ALA A 352 -16.51 11.83 -34.20
CA ALA A 352 -17.95 11.87 -33.93
C ALA A 352 -18.36 13.16 -33.21
N VAL A 353 -19.56 13.67 -33.50
CA VAL A 353 -20.21 14.72 -32.70
C VAL A 353 -21.12 14.04 -31.66
N HIS A 354 -20.91 14.37 -30.39
CA HIS A 354 -21.75 13.89 -29.30
C HIS A 354 -22.13 15.05 -28.38
N GLU A 355 -23.37 15.06 -27.88
CA GLU A 355 -23.75 15.87 -26.73
C GLU A 355 -22.99 15.39 -25.49
N LEU A 356 -22.27 16.27 -24.81
CA LEU A 356 -21.53 15.95 -23.59
C LEU A 356 -22.02 16.82 -22.43
N ASP A 357 -22.82 16.22 -21.54
CA ASP A 357 -23.24 16.86 -20.30
C ASP A 357 -22.07 17.07 -19.33
N ILE A 358 -22.16 18.12 -18.51
CA ILE A 358 -21.08 18.53 -17.61
C ILE A 358 -21.41 18.02 -16.21
N LEU A 359 -20.55 17.14 -15.67
CA LEU A 359 -20.69 16.56 -14.34
C LEU A 359 -20.02 17.45 -13.27
N PHE A 360 -20.62 17.51 -12.09
CA PHE A 360 -20.04 18.16 -10.90
C PHE A 360 -20.19 17.25 -9.68
N THR A 361 -19.05 16.86 -9.11
CA THR A 361 -18.92 16.20 -7.80
C THR A 361 -17.80 16.88 -7.01
N ALA A 362 -17.95 16.92 -5.69
CA ALA A 362 -16.95 17.39 -4.75
C ALA A 362 -17.02 16.52 -3.50
N GLU A 363 -15.87 15.97 -3.10
CA GLU A 363 -15.71 15.16 -1.89
C GLU A 363 -14.71 15.83 -0.93
N THR A 364 -14.69 15.38 0.33
CA THR A 364 -13.65 15.74 1.30
C THR A 364 -13.21 14.50 2.06
N HIS A 365 -11.91 14.35 2.34
CA HIS A 365 -11.33 13.13 2.91
C HIS A 365 -10.59 13.40 4.23
N ASN A 366 -11.17 14.29 5.04
CA ASN A 366 -10.47 15.08 6.05
C ASN A 366 -9.81 14.26 7.17
N PHE A 367 -10.51 13.29 7.74
CA PHE A 367 -10.01 12.52 8.88
C PHE A 367 -8.81 11.62 8.50
N PRO A 368 -8.85 10.81 7.43
CA PRO A 368 -7.65 10.07 7.00
C PRO A 368 -6.50 10.98 6.57
N CYS A 369 -6.76 12.16 5.98
CA CYS A 369 -5.71 13.15 5.71
C CYS A 369 -5.04 13.70 6.99
N ALA A 370 -5.75 13.75 8.12
CA ALA A 370 -5.16 14.14 9.40
C ALA A 370 -4.30 13.02 10.05
N VAL A 371 -4.54 11.76 9.67
CA VAL A 371 -3.79 10.58 10.15
C VAL A 371 -2.57 10.30 9.27
N ALA A 372 -2.75 10.30 7.95
CA ALA A 372 -1.73 10.03 6.94
C ALA A 372 -1.98 10.90 5.69
N PRO A 373 -1.41 12.13 5.63
CA PRO A 373 -1.79 13.14 4.64
C PRO A 373 -1.68 12.70 3.18
N TYR A 374 -0.61 11.98 2.83
CA TYR A 374 -0.33 11.58 1.46
C TYR A 374 -1.36 10.54 0.94
N PRO A 375 -1.48 9.32 1.53
CA PRO A 375 -2.47 8.35 1.05
C PRO A 375 -3.92 8.84 1.23
N GLY A 376 -4.22 9.62 2.29
CA GLY A 376 -5.55 10.19 2.46
C GLY A 376 -5.95 11.16 1.33
N ALA A 377 -5.01 11.95 0.83
CA ALA A 377 -5.23 12.83 -0.32
C ALA A 377 -5.37 12.03 -1.63
N GLU A 378 -4.56 10.98 -1.82
CA GLU A 378 -4.67 10.09 -2.98
C GLU A 378 -6.02 9.35 -3.03
N THR A 379 -6.48 8.78 -1.90
CA THR A 379 -7.77 8.06 -1.87
C THR A 379 -8.95 9.01 -2.03
N GLY A 380 -8.89 10.23 -1.47
CA GLY A 380 -9.89 11.27 -1.68
C GLY A 380 -9.94 11.79 -3.12
N ALA A 381 -8.80 11.97 -3.77
CA ALA A 381 -8.77 12.28 -5.21
C ALA A 381 -9.33 11.11 -6.04
N GLY A 382 -9.02 9.87 -5.64
CA GLY A 382 -9.47 8.64 -6.28
C GLY A 382 -10.97 8.37 -6.15
N GLY A 383 -11.61 8.67 -5.02
CA GLY A 383 -13.07 8.55 -4.80
C GLY A 383 -13.85 9.37 -5.82
N ARG A 384 -13.63 10.68 -5.78
CA ARG A 384 -14.21 11.68 -6.70
C ARG A 384 -13.96 11.37 -8.18
N ILE A 385 -12.85 10.70 -8.54
CA ILE A 385 -12.66 10.16 -9.91
C ILE A 385 -13.63 9.00 -10.18
N ARG A 386 -13.72 8.01 -9.27
CA ARG A 386 -14.64 6.88 -9.40
C ARG A 386 -16.11 7.31 -9.50
N ASP A 387 -16.56 8.30 -8.74
CA ASP A 387 -17.95 8.81 -8.85
C ASP A 387 -18.23 9.41 -10.23
N THR A 388 -17.31 10.23 -10.73
CA THR A 388 -17.34 10.78 -12.11
C THR A 388 -17.32 9.66 -13.17
N HIS A 389 -16.83 8.48 -12.81
CA HIS A 389 -16.80 7.30 -13.67
C HIS A 389 -18.06 6.42 -13.55
N ALA A 390 -18.64 6.32 -12.35
CA ALA A 390 -19.83 5.52 -12.04
C ALA A 390 -21.16 6.21 -12.34
N THR A 391 -21.19 7.53 -12.48
CA THR A 391 -22.42 8.32 -12.73
C THR A 391 -23.19 7.81 -13.96
N GLY A 392 -24.48 7.54 -13.79
CA GLY A 392 -25.41 7.14 -14.84
C GLY A 392 -25.16 5.73 -15.39
N ARG A 393 -25.16 5.60 -16.72
CA ARG A 393 -24.74 4.38 -17.43
C ARG A 393 -23.85 4.78 -18.59
N LYS A 394 -22.56 4.46 -18.51
CA LYS A 394 -21.64 4.56 -19.63
C LYS A 394 -21.81 3.33 -20.52
N LEU A 395 -22.47 3.54 -21.65
CA LEU A 395 -22.53 2.62 -22.79
C LEU A 395 -21.26 2.76 -23.64
#